data_AF-A0A7L4BKM9-F1
#
_entry.id   AF-A0A7L4BKM9-F1
#
_cell.length_a   1.000
_cell.length_b   1.000
_cell.length_c   1.000
_cell.angle_alpha   90.00
_cell.angle_beta   90.00
_cell.angle_gamma   90.00
#
_symmetry.space_group_name_H-M   'P 1'
#
loop_
_entity.id
_entity.type
_entity.pdbx_description
1 polymer ?
#
loop_
_entity_poly.entity_id
_entity_poly.type
_entity_poly.pdbx_seq_one_letter_code
_entity_poly.pdbx_strand_id
1 'polypeptide(L)'
;VPSVLCLGDCQLQTSCRIQKCTTDFVSLTSYLNSALESFDSEFCKALRAYSACTYRNSKVCRGNLVYHSAVLGISDLMSQRNCSKDGPTSSTNPELTHDPCNYSGHTEARKHQGVEKTPPPTYLFCGLFGDPHLRTFKDHFQTCKVEGAWPLIDNNYLSVQVTNVPVVPGSSATATNKITIIFKSYRDCTDQKVYQAVTDDLPAAFVDGTTSGGDGNTKSLQIVEKVSGKYVEMHARYIGTTVYVRQLGHYLTLAIRMPQELVMAYEESQDLQLCVNGCPSSERIDDSGHLPLPVMGQLLPQSGAAHPRSVYTLETATTK
;
A
#
# COMPACT_ATOMS: atom_id res chain seq x y z
N VAL A 1 34.60 -44.38 11.56
CA VAL A 1 34.83 -43.47 12.71
C VAL A 1 36.19 -42.81 12.50
N PRO A 2 36.39 -41.50 12.69
CA PRO A 2 35.45 -40.37 12.81
C PRO A 2 35.66 -39.34 11.66
N SER A 3 34.81 -38.30 11.54
CA SER A 3 35.19 -36.92 11.24
C SER A 3 33.98 -35.99 11.01
N VAL A 4 34.20 -34.72 11.33
CA VAL A 4 33.48 -33.49 10.92
C VAL A 4 32.45 -32.91 11.91
N LEU A 5 33.01 -32.14 12.84
CA LEU A 5 32.82 -30.69 13.04
C LEU A 5 31.41 -30.08 12.99
N CYS A 6 31.11 -29.42 14.12
CA CYS A 6 30.02 -28.48 14.36
C CYS A 6 29.97 -27.26 13.42
N LEU A 7 28.73 -26.86 13.12
CA LEU A 7 28.17 -25.50 13.10
C LEU A 7 28.87 -24.42 12.25
N GLY A 8 28.28 -24.14 11.08
CA GLY A 8 28.54 -22.94 10.29
C GLY A 8 27.32 -22.04 10.22
N ASP A 9 27.44 -20.84 10.79
CA ASP A 9 26.56 -19.69 10.60
C ASP A 9 26.37 -19.36 9.11
N CYS A 10 25.12 -19.38 8.63
CA CYS A 10 24.75 -18.69 7.39
C CYS A 10 24.54 -17.19 7.70
N GLN A 11 25.64 -16.44 7.83
CA GLN A 11 25.58 -14.99 7.71
C GLN A 11 25.23 -14.61 6.26
N LEU A 12 24.10 -13.92 6.09
CA LEU A 12 23.69 -13.27 4.86
C LEU A 12 24.83 -12.36 4.35
N GLN A 13 25.53 -12.80 3.31
CA GLN A 13 26.67 -12.07 2.75
C GLN A 13 26.19 -10.73 2.17
N THR A 14 26.42 -9.63 2.91
CA THR A 14 26.33 -8.29 2.34
C THR A 14 27.35 -8.18 1.21
N SER A 15 26.92 -7.90 -0.02
CA SER A 15 27.82 -7.77 -1.17
C SER A 15 28.48 -6.38 -1.19
N CYS A 16 29.71 -6.31 -1.72
CA CYS A 16 30.45 -5.05 -1.89
C CYS A 16 29.71 -4.10 -2.84
N ARG A 17 29.33 -2.90 -2.37
CA ARG A 17 28.52 -1.92 -3.15
C ARG A 17 29.35 -0.78 -3.76
N ILE A 18 30.60 -1.04 -4.17
CA ILE A 18 31.48 -0.01 -4.75
C ILE A 18 30.88 0.66 -5.99
N GLN A 19 30.23 -0.11 -6.87
CA GLN A 19 29.62 0.42 -8.10
C GLN A 19 28.57 1.50 -7.81
N LYS A 20 27.83 1.37 -6.70
CA LYS A 20 26.89 2.40 -6.26
C LYS A 20 27.63 3.68 -5.88
N CYS A 21 28.69 3.60 -5.07
CA CYS A 21 29.49 4.77 -4.70
C CYS A 21 30.06 5.49 -5.93
N THR A 22 30.53 4.74 -6.94
CA THR A 22 31.04 5.32 -8.20
C THR A 22 29.93 5.98 -9.02
N THR A 23 28.78 5.33 -9.14
CA THR A 23 27.62 5.87 -9.88
C THR A 23 27.12 7.17 -9.23
N ASP A 24 27.02 7.22 -7.90
CA ASP A 24 26.63 8.41 -7.15
C ASP A 24 27.61 9.56 -7.39
N PHE A 25 28.93 9.30 -7.37
CA PHE A 25 29.94 10.31 -7.65
C PHE A 25 29.83 10.88 -9.07
N VAL A 26 29.65 10.02 -10.09
CA VAL A 26 29.46 10.47 -11.48
C VAL A 26 28.19 11.32 -11.60
N SER A 27 27.10 10.92 -10.94
CA SER A 27 25.86 11.71 -10.91
C SER A 27 26.02 13.08 -10.24
N LEU A 28 26.84 13.19 -9.20
CA LEU A 28 27.11 14.46 -8.51
C LEU A 28 27.98 15.42 -9.32
N THR A 29 28.72 14.90 -10.30
CA THR A 29 29.72 15.66 -11.03
C THR A 29 29.33 15.90 -12.49
N SER A 30 28.37 15.15 -13.04
CA SER A 30 27.95 15.23 -14.45
C SER A 30 27.37 16.58 -14.87
N TYR A 31 26.79 17.33 -13.94
CA TYR A 31 26.20 18.65 -14.19
C TYR A 31 27.15 19.82 -13.83
N LEU A 32 28.34 19.52 -13.29
CA LEU A 32 29.28 20.56 -12.89
C LEU A 32 30.01 21.11 -14.12
N ASN A 33 29.75 22.38 -14.44
CA ASN A 33 30.44 23.09 -15.52
C ASN A 33 31.74 23.71 -15.00
N SER A 34 32.86 23.39 -15.64
CA SER A 34 34.20 23.91 -15.28
C SER A 34 34.36 25.43 -15.41
N ALA A 35 33.36 26.12 -15.98
CA ALA A 35 33.34 27.58 -16.15
C ALA A 35 32.69 28.34 -14.97
N LEU A 36 32.20 27.64 -13.93
CA LEU A 36 31.58 28.25 -12.75
C LEU A 36 32.62 28.53 -11.66
N GLU A 37 32.57 29.72 -11.05
CA GLU A 37 33.46 30.12 -9.95
C GLU A 37 33.38 29.20 -8.72
N SER A 38 32.29 28.42 -8.58
CA SER A 38 32.08 27.47 -7.48
C SER A 38 32.39 26.00 -7.81
N PHE A 39 32.95 25.71 -8.99
CA PHE A 39 33.17 24.35 -9.48
C PHE A 39 33.99 23.50 -8.51
N ASP A 40 35.14 24.01 -8.05
CA ASP A 40 36.02 23.25 -7.15
C ASP A 40 35.38 23.00 -5.78
N SER A 41 34.58 23.94 -5.28
CA SER A 41 33.84 23.77 -4.03
C SER A 41 32.83 22.61 -4.14
N GLU A 42 32.02 22.59 -5.20
CA GLU A 42 31.02 21.54 -5.42
C GLU A 42 31.64 20.19 -5.76
N PHE A 43 32.73 20.19 -6.52
CA PHE A 43 33.49 18.97 -6.82
C PHE A 43 34.14 18.39 -5.56
N CYS A 44 34.73 19.22 -4.71
CA CYS A 44 35.26 18.78 -3.41
C CYS A 44 34.17 18.22 -2.50
N LYS A 45 32.96 18.80 -2.49
CA LYS A 45 31.82 18.23 -1.75
C LYS A 45 31.47 16.83 -2.28
N ALA A 46 31.45 16.62 -3.60
CA ALA A 46 31.19 15.31 -4.22
C ALA A 46 32.29 14.29 -3.91
N LEU A 47 33.57 14.69 -3.93
CA LEU A 47 34.69 13.83 -3.56
C LEU A 47 34.65 13.39 -2.09
N ARG A 48 34.30 14.29 -1.16
CA ARG A 48 34.11 13.91 0.26
C ARG A 48 32.99 12.89 0.42
N ALA A 49 31.89 13.03 -0.33
CA ALA A 49 30.78 12.06 -0.31
C ALA A 49 31.23 10.69 -0.83
N TYR A 50 32.00 10.66 -1.91
CA TYR A 50 32.55 9.43 -2.47
C TYR A 50 33.54 8.76 -1.49
N SER A 51 34.38 9.54 -0.83
CA SER A 51 35.28 9.08 0.24
C SER A 51 34.51 8.45 1.41
N ALA A 52 33.44 9.08 1.88
CA ALA A 52 32.61 8.54 2.96
C ALA A 52 31.90 7.23 2.55
N CYS A 53 31.37 7.16 1.33
CA CYS A 53 30.71 5.96 0.80
C CYS A 53 31.68 4.77 0.71
N THR A 54 32.89 5.00 0.18
CA THR A 54 33.92 3.95 0.09
C THR A 54 34.35 3.52 1.50
N TYR A 55 34.60 4.45 2.42
CA TYR A 55 34.96 4.12 3.81
C TYR A 55 33.94 3.20 4.50
N ARG A 56 32.63 3.47 4.35
CA ARG A 56 31.55 2.63 4.92
C ARG A 56 31.56 1.19 4.37
N ASN A 57 32.03 1.01 3.13
CA ASN A 57 32.08 -0.29 2.47
C ASN A 57 33.43 -1.03 2.67
N SER A 58 34.40 -0.43 3.38
CA SER A 58 35.77 -0.93 3.51
C SER A 58 35.90 -2.38 3.99
N LYS A 59 35.08 -2.79 4.97
CA LYS A 59 35.09 -4.17 5.51
C LYS A 59 34.61 -5.20 4.50
N VAL A 60 33.55 -4.88 3.76
CA VAL A 60 32.89 -5.78 2.81
C VAL A 60 33.62 -5.81 1.45
N CYS A 61 34.29 -4.71 1.07
CA CYS A 61 34.98 -4.56 -0.20
C CYS A 61 36.48 -4.90 -0.17
N ARG A 62 36.99 -5.53 0.90
CA ARG A 62 38.43 -5.77 1.11
C ARG A 62 39.13 -6.45 -0.07
N GLY A 63 38.45 -7.40 -0.74
CA GLY A 63 38.98 -8.14 -1.90
C GLY A 63 38.55 -7.60 -3.27
N ASN A 64 37.93 -6.41 -3.34
CA ASN A 64 37.43 -5.86 -4.60
C ASN A 64 38.45 -4.89 -5.22
N LEU A 65 38.94 -5.19 -6.43
CA LEU A 65 39.92 -4.35 -7.13
C LEU A 65 39.38 -2.95 -7.46
N VAL A 66 38.11 -2.85 -7.87
CA VAL A 66 37.46 -1.56 -8.21
C VAL A 66 37.41 -0.65 -6.99
N TYR A 67 37.17 -1.21 -5.80
CA TYR A 67 37.21 -0.47 -4.54
C TYR A 67 38.59 0.16 -4.28
N HIS A 68 39.67 -0.62 -4.43
CA HIS A 68 41.02 -0.10 -4.19
C HIS A 68 41.41 0.96 -5.23
N SER A 69 41.07 0.75 -6.50
CA SER A 69 41.25 1.76 -7.55
C SER A 69 40.47 3.05 -7.25
N ALA A 70 39.24 2.93 -6.75
CA ALA A 70 38.43 4.08 -6.36
C ALA A 70 39.03 4.85 -5.18
N VAL A 71 39.48 4.16 -4.12
CA VAL A 71 40.11 4.80 -2.95
C VAL A 71 41.37 5.57 -3.33
N LEU A 72 42.21 5.00 -4.20
CA LEU A 72 43.38 5.69 -4.74
C LEU A 72 42.99 6.91 -5.58
N GLY A 73 42.02 6.76 -6.49
CA GLY A 73 41.53 7.86 -7.32
C GLY A 73 40.91 9.00 -6.51
N ILE A 74 40.19 8.71 -5.43
CA ILE A 74 39.66 9.73 -4.50
C ILE A 74 40.82 10.51 -3.86
N SER A 75 41.86 9.83 -3.37
CA SER A 75 43.00 10.49 -2.72
C SER A 75 43.76 11.40 -3.69
N ASP A 76 43.94 10.95 -4.93
CA ASP A 76 44.58 11.73 -5.99
C ASP A 76 43.75 12.98 -6.35
N LEU A 77 42.46 12.80 -6.62
CA LEU A 77 41.55 13.90 -6.96
C LEU A 77 41.41 14.93 -5.82
N MET A 78 41.40 14.49 -4.56
CA MET A 78 41.39 15.39 -3.39
C MET A 78 42.67 16.22 -3.32
N SER A 79 43.82 15.64 -3.67
CA SER A 79 45.13 16.32 -3.64
C SER A 79 45.28 17.29 -4.81
N GLN A 80 44.89 16.88 -6.02
CA GLN A 80 44.97 17.71 -7.23
C GLN A 80 44.17 19.02 -7.11
N ARG A 81 43.10 19.01 -6.31
CA ARG A 81 42.19 20.15 -6.16
C ARG A 81 42.24 20.82 -4.78
N ASN A 82 43.23 20.49 -3.96
CA ASN A 82 43.38 21.03 -2.61
C ASN A 82 42.10 20.93 -1.76
N CYS A 83 41.36 19.83 -1.90
CA CYS A 83 40.13 19.63 -1.15
C CYS A 83 40.45 19.31 0.32
N SER A 84 39.87 20.07 1.26
CA SER A 84 39.87 19.68 2.68
C SER A 84 39.16 18.33 2.85
N LYS A 85 39.70 17.45 3.70
CA LYS A 85 39.04 16.18 4.08
C LYS A 85 37.78 16.41 4.91
N ASP A 86 37.79 17.46 5.73
CA ASP A 86 36.67 17.87 6.55
C ASP A 86 35.85 18.96 5.84
N GLY A 87 34.53 18.89 5.96
CA GLY A 87 33.60 19.84 5.35
C GLY A 87 32.32 19.17 4.85
N PRO A 88 31.38 19.96 4.30
CA PRO A 88 30.11 19.43 3.80
C PRO A 88 30.34 18.43 2.65
N THR A 89 29.52 17.39 2.59
CA THR A 89 29.48 16.39 1.52
C THR A 89 28.34 16.70 0.56
N SER A 90 28.56 16.53 -0.75
CA SER A 90 27.49 16.64 -1.73
C SER A 90 26.61 15.40 -1.61
N SER A 91 25.30 15.61 -1.68
CA SER A 91 24.32 14.64 -1.22
C SER A 91 23.53 14.16 -2.45
N THR A 92 23.84 12.95 -2.95
CA THR A 92 22.93 12.19 -3.85
C THR A 92 21.81 11.53 -3.07
N ASN A 93 22.09 11.20 -1.81
CA ASN A 93 21.05 10.98 -0.82
C ASN A 93 20.76 12.35 -0.24
N PRO A 94 19.72 13.08 -0.70
CA PRO A 94 19.05 13.85 0.31
C PRO A 94 18.73 12.81 1.39
N GLU A 95 19.16 13.04 2.61
CA GLU A 95 18.45 12.46 3.74
C GLU A 95 17.09 13.18 3.79
N LEU A 96 16.32 13.07 2.71
CA LEU A 96 14.89 12.96 2.79
C LEU A 96 14.74 11.78 3.72
N THR A 97 14.25 12.06 4.92
CA THR A 97 13.53 11.11 5.73
C THR A 97 12.48 10.47 4.83
N HIS A 98 12.90 9.48 4.04
CA HIS A 98 12.03 8.62 3.30
C HIS A 98 11.39 7.79 4.38
N ASP A 99 10.33 8.32 4.99
CA ASP A 99 9.56 7.60 5.98
C ASP A 99 8.93 6.44 5.20
N PRO A 100 9.48 5.21 5.32
CA PRO A 100 8.97 4.07 4.57
C PRO A 100 7.54 3.73 5.01
N CYS A 101 7.09 4.36 6.10
CA CYS A 101 5.80 4.20 6.72
C CYS A 101 4.82 5.32 6.37
N ASN A 102 5.18 6.18 5.41
CA ASN A 102 4.29 7.18 4.84
C ASN A 102 4.26 7.11 3.31
N TYR A 103 3.20 6.48 2.79
CA TYR A 103 2.94 6.33 1.35
C TYR A 103 2.93 7.66 0.60
N SER A 104 2.41 8.74 1.20
CA SER A 104 2.37 10.08 0.58
C SER A 104 3.75 10.76 0.49
N GLY A 105 4.69 10.36 1.35
CA GLY A 105 6.08 10.86 1.31
C GLY A 105 6.83 10.46 0.03
N HIS A 106 6.45 9.34 -0.59
CA HIS A 106 7.01 8.91 -1.88
C HIS A 106 6.75 9.92 -3.02
N THR A 107 5.63 10.64 -2.97
CA THR A 107 5.27 11.63 -4.00
C THR A 107 5.85 13.03 -3.77
N GLU A 108 6.07 13.43 -2.52
CA GLU A 108 6.64 14.77 -2.23
C GLU A 108 8.17 14.78 -2.38
N ALA A 109 8.84 13.68 -2.02
CA ALA A 109 10.27 13.46 -2.26
C ALA A 109 10.68 13.63 -3.74
N ARG A 110 9.81 13.21 -4.67
CA ARG A 110 10.05 13.33 -6.13
C ARG A 110 9.77 14.73 -6.70
N LYS A 111 8.94 15.55 -6.04
CA LYS A 111 8.65 16.93 -6.49
C LYS A 111 9.87 17.86 -6.38
N HIS A 112 10.79 17.58 -5.46
CA HIS A 112 11.97 18.41 -5.23
C HIS A 112 13.17 18.09 -6.14
N GLN A 113 13.11 17.01 -6.93
CA GLN A 113 14.25 16.54 -7.75
C GLN A 113 14.21 17.00 -9.21
N GLY A 114 13.26 17.84 -9.64
CA GLY A 114 13.19 18.28 -11.05
C GLY A 114 12.92 17.15 -12.06
N VAL A 115 12.78 15.91 -11.58
CA VAL A 115 12.31 14.76 -12.34
C VAL A 115 10.81 14.92 -12.51
N GLU A 116 10.38 14.78 -13.76
CA GLU A 116 9.01 14.87 -14.27
C GLU A 116 7.94 14.56 -13.22
N LYS A 117 6.98 15.50 -13.06
CA LYS A 117 5.86 15.43 -12.11
C LYS A 117 5.18 14.06 -12.21
N THR A 118 5.54 13.13 -11.34
CA THR A 118 4.76 11.91 -11.19
C THR A 118 3.38 12.33 -10.71
N PRO A 119 2.31 12.00 -11.44
CA PRO A 119 0.97 12.38 -11.04
C PRO A 119 0.69 11.84 -9.63
N PRO A 120 -0.09 12.58 -8.81
CA PRO A 120 -0.49 12.09 -7.49
C PRO A 120 -1.15 10.70 -7.64
N PRO A 121 -0.99 9.80 -6.65
CA PRO A 121 -1.53 8.46 -6.74
C PRO A 121 -3.04 8.52 -6.91
N THR A 122 -3.55 7.78 -7.89
CA THR A 122 -4.99 7.61 -8.09
C THR A 122 -5.54 6.76 -6.95
N TYR A 123 -6.54 7.27 -6.25
CA TYR A 123 -7.24 6.54 -5.20
C TYR A 123 -8.55 5.96 -5.73
N LEU A 124 -8.81 4.70 -5.38
CA LEU A 124 -10.07 4.02 -5.65
C LEU A 124 -10.87 3.86 -4.35
N PHE A 125 -12.19 3.71 -4.51
CA PHE A 125 -13.12 3.60 -3.39
C PHE A 125 -13.97 2.33 -3.51
N CYS A 126 -14.07 1.58 -2.42
CA CYS A 126 -15.01 0.48 -2.27
C CYS A 126 -15.94 0.76 -1.08
N GLY A 127 -17.19 0.33 -1.13
CA GLY A 127 -18.11 0.46 0.00
C GLY A 127 -19.16 -0.64 0.04
N LEU A 128 -19.60 -0.96 1.26
CA LEU A 128 -20.66 -1.93 1.54
C LEU A 128 -21.61 -1.33 2.58
N PHE A 129 -22.89 -1.22 2.25
CA PHE A 129 -23.87 -0.52 3.07
C PHE A 129 -25.30 -0.98 2.74
N GLY A 130 -26.24 -0.76 3.64
CA GLY A 130 -27.64 -1.14 3.40
C GLY A 130 -27.80 -2.66 3.29
N ASP A 131 -28.51 -3.12 2.25
CA ASP A 131 -29.00 -4.49 2.12
C ASP A 131 -28.29 -5.41 1.11
N PRO A 132 -27.02 -5.75 1.36
CA PRO A 132 -25.88 -4.88 1.18
C PRO A 132 -25.72 -4.47 -0.30
N HIS A 133 -25.79 -3.17 -0.51
CA HIS A 133 -25.27 -2.53 -1.71
C HIS A 133 -23.74 -2.48 -1.64
N LEU A 134 -23.11 -2.97 -2.70
CA LEU A 134 -21.68 -2.97 -2.92
C LEU A 134 -21.32 -1.96 -4.01
N ARG A 135 -20.45 -1.01 -3.69
CA ARG A 135 -19.70 -0.22 -4.68
C ARG A 135 -18.30 -0.81 -4.78
N THR A 136 -17.93 -1.33 -5.94
CA THR A 136 -16.59 -1.87 -6.21
C THR A 136 -15.58 -0.76 -6.50
N PHE A 137 -14.28 -1.07 -6.47
CA PHE A 137 -13.20 -0.17 -6.88
C PHE A 137 -13.27 0.27 -8.35
N LYS A 138 -14.03 -0.46 -9.18
CA LYS A 138 -14.32 -0.12 -10.58
C LYS A 138 -15.58 0.72 -10.74
N ASP A 139 -16.11 1.26 -9.65
CA ASP A 139 -17.35 2.04 -9.58
C ASP A 139 -18.62 1.32 -10.06
N HIS A 140 -18.60 -0.02 -10.12
CA HIS A 140 -19.83 -0.81 -10.31
C HIS A 140 -20.61 -0.89 -9.00
N PHE A 141 -21.92 -0.65 -9.10
CA PHE A 141 -22.89 -0.81 -8.02
C PHE A 141 -23.65 -2.12 -8.21
N GLN A 142 -23.76 -2.90 -7.13
CA GLN A 142 -24.43 -4.20 -7.11
C GLN A 142 -25.19 -4.35 -5.80
N THR A 143 -26.35 -5.00 -5.83
CA THR A 143 -27.04 -5.46 -4.62
C THR A 143 -26.78 -6.95 -4.50
N CYS A 144 -26.23 -7.39 -3.38
CA CYS A 144 -25.74 -8.75 -3.22
C CYS A 144 -26.41 -9.42 -2.03
N LYS A 145 -26.82 -10.69 -2.15
CA LYS A 145 -27.25 -11.47 -0.98
C LYS A 145 -26.05 -11.74 -0.08
N VAL A 146 -25.01 -12.44 -0.58
CA VAL A 146 -23.72 -12.69 0.10
C VAL A 146 -23.89 -12.98 1.60
N GLU A 147 -24.78 -13.92 1.91
CA GLU A 147 -25.06 -14.36 3.28
C GLU A 147 -23.85 -15.08 3.89
N GLY A 148 -23.58 -14.86 5.17
CA GLY A 148 -22.43 -15.43 5.86
C GLY A 148 -21.16 -14.61 5.66
N ALA A 149 -20.00 -15.27 5.73
CA ALA A 149 -18.70 -14.61 5.70
C ALA A 149 -18.15 -14.46 4.28
N TRP A 150 -17.78 -13.24 3.89
CA TRP A 150 -17.27 -12.94 2.55
C TRP A 150 -16.04 -12.01 2.57
N PRO A 151 -15.04 -12.27 1.70
CA PRO A 151 -13.89 -11.40 1.52
C PRO A 151 -14.24 -10.17 0.65
N LEU A 152 -14.14 -8.98 1.22
CA LEU A 152 -14.22 -7.73 0.48
C LEU A 152 -12.91 -7.41 -0.23
N ILE A 153 -11.81 -7.54 0.51
CA ILE A 153 -10.45 -7.38 0.01
C ILE A 153 -9.64 -8.54 0.56
N ASP A 154 -8.82 -9.15 -0.28
CA ASP A 154 -7.75 -10.04 0.14
C ASP A 154 -6.57 -9.86 -0.83
N ASN A 155 -5.67 -8.94 -0.49
CA ASN A 155 -4.49 -8.64 -1.29
C ASN A 155 -3.22 -8.71 -0.44
N ASN A 156 -2.06 -8.35 -0.99
CA ASN A 156 -0.78 -8.49 -0.29
C ASN A 156 -0.64 -7.66 1.00
N TYR A 157 -1.53 -6.69 1.23
CA TYR A 157 -1.40 -5.71 2.32
C TYR A 157 -2.55 -5.73 3.33
N LEU A 158 -3.75 -6.07 2.87
CA LEU A 158 -4.97 -5.93 3.63
C LEU A 158 -5.91 -7.11 3.35
N SER A 159 -6.49 -7.66 4.40
CA SER A 159 -7.65 -8.55 4.29
C SER A 159 -8.83 -7.92 5.00
N VAL A 160 -9.98 -7.85 4.34
CA VAL A 160 -11.23 -7.31 4.86
C VAL A 160 -12.29 -8.37 4.66
N GLN A 161 -12.85 -8.86 5.77
CA GLN A 161 -13.91 -9.85 5.78
C GLN A 161 -15.14 -9.25 6.45
N VAL A 162 -16.31 -9.52 5.87
CA VAL A 162 -17.60 -9.13 6.45
C VAL A 162 -18.43 -10.36 6.72
N THR A 163 -19.35 -10.27 7.67
CA THR A 163 -20.42 -11.26 7.83
C THR A 163 -21.76 -10.57 7.63
N ASN A 164 -22.55 -11.07 6.68
CA ASN A 164 -23.89 -10.57 6.41
C ASN A 164 -24.93 -11.57 6.90
N VAL A 165 -26.01 -11.07 7.49
CA VAL A 165 -27.14 -11.86 7.98
C VAL A 165 -28.43 -11.40 7.32
N PRO A 166 -29.40 -12.29 7.06
CA PRO A 166 -30.71 -11.88 6.54
C PRO A 166 -31.35 -10.84 7.46
N VAL A 167 -31.91 -9.78 6.89
CA VAL A 167 -32.60 -8.73 7.65
C VAL A 167 -33.83 -9.30 8.37
N VAL A 168 -34.52 -10.23 7.70
CA VAL A 168 -35.56 -11.08 8.28
C VAL A 168 -35.39 -12.52 7.77
N PRO A 169 -35.81 -13.53 8.55
CA PRO A 169 -35.72 -14.92 8.12
C PRO A 169 -36.39 -15.16 6.76
N GLY A 170 -35.67 -15.83 5.85
CA GLY A 170 -36.17 -16.16 4.51
C GLY A 170 -36.05 -15.04 3.48
N SER A 171 -35.57 -13.84 3.85
CA SER A 171 -35.31 -12.76 2.90
C SER A 171 -33.99 -12.94 2.16
N SER A 172 -33.96 -12.52 0.90
CA SER A 172 -32.72 -12.35 0.13
C SER A 172 -31.93 -11.11 0.56
N ALA A 173 -32.60 -10.12 1.16
CA ALA A 173 -31.96 -8.93 1.70
C ALA A 173 -31.18 -9.29 2.97
N THR A 174 -29.87 -9.11 2.94
CA THR A 174 -28.99 -9.29 4.10
C THR A 174 -28.44 -7.95 4.56
N ALA A 175 -27.73 -7.89 5.68
CA ALA A 175 -27.00 -6.71 6.11
C ALA A 175 -25.80 -7.10 6.97
N THR A 176 -24.76 -6.26 7.00
CA THR A 176 -23.49 -6.58 7.66
C THR A 176 -23.61 -6.43 9.18
N ASN A 177 -23.33 -7.50 9.93
CA ASN A 177 -23.33 -7.47 11.39
C ASN A 177 -21.94 -7.62 12.02
N LYS A 178 -20.92 -7.98 11.22
CA LYS A 178 -19.53 -8.13 11.65
C LYS A 178 -18.59 -7.69 10.55
N ILE A 179 -17.55 -6.97 10.93
CA ILE A 179 -16.44 -6.56 10.06
C ILE A 179 -15.13 -6.96 10.75
N THR A 180 -14.27 -7.67 10.02
CA THR A 180 -12.92 -8.03 10.46
C THR A 180 -11.93 -7.48 9.44
N ILE A 181 -10.94 -6.71 9.89
CA ILE A 181 -9.90 -6.11 9.05
C ILE A 181 -8.55 -6.53 9.59
N ILE A 182 -7.73 -7.12 8.73
CA ILE A 182 -6.37 -7.55 9.03
C ILE A 182 -5.41 -6.67 8.23
N PHE A 183 -4.72 -5.77 8.93
CA PHE A 183 -3.57 -5.05 8.40
C PHE A 183 -2.38 -6.01 8.47
N LYS A 184 -1.93 -6.52 7.32
CA LYS A 184 -0.80 -7.47 7.24
C LYS A 184 0.48 -6.75 7.68
N SER A 185 1.40 -7.50 8.28
CA SER A 185 2.68 -6.95 8.77
C SER A 185 3.43 -6.25 7.63
N TYR A 186 3.94 -5.06 7.90
CA TYR A 186 4.75 -4.30 6.96
C TYR A 186 6.06 -3.93 7.63
N ARG A 187 7.15 -4.44 7.04
CA ARG A 187 8.50 -4.36 7.61
C ARG A 187 8.83 -2.92 8.00
N ASP A 188 9.38 -2.77 9.20
CA ASP A 188 9.83 -1.49 9.76
C ASP A 188 8.71 -0.45 10.00
N CYS A 189 7.42 -0.80 9.81
CA CYS A 189 6.30 0.13 9.95
C CYS A 189 5.19 -0.34 10.89
N THR A 190 4.73 -1.58 10.78
CA THR A 190 3.72 -2.13 11.67
C THR A 190 3.79 -3.64 11.70
N ASP A 191 3.65 -4.20 12.90
CA ASP A 191 3.27 -5.60 13.06
C ASP A 191 1.85 -5.81 12.52
N GLN A 192 1.46 -7.08 12.34
CA GLN A 192 0.08 -7.39 11.96
C GLN A 192 -0.90 -6.87 13.01
N LYS A 193 -1.93 -6.16 12.57
CA LYS A 193 -3.00 -5.66 13.44
C LYS A 193 -4.35 -6.15 12.94
N VAL A 194 -5.19 -6.56 13.89
CA VAL A 194 -6.55 -7.04 13.61
C VAL A 194 -7.54 -6.11 14.27
N TYR A 195 -8.46 -5.59 13.48
CA TYR A 195 -9.62 -4.86 13.93
C TYR A 195 -10.86 -5.71 13.74
N GLN A 196 -11.76 -5.71 14.72
CA GLN A 196 -13.05 -6.38 14.60
C GLN A 196 -14.13 -5.47 15.20
N ALA A 197 -15.21 -5.30 14.47
CA ALA A 197 -16.44 -4.68 14.96
C ALA A 197 -17.60 -5.65 14.76
N VAL A 198 -18.53 -5.64 15.71
CA VAL A 198 -19.83 -6.28 15.57
C VAL A 198 -20.92 -5.24 15.82
N THR A 199 -22.16 -5.57 15.50
CA THR A 199 -23.29 -4.70 15.85
C THR A 199 -23.30 -4.46 17.36
N ASP A 200 -23.49 -3.20 17.74
CA ASP A 200 -23.49 -2.69 19.12
C ASP A 200 -22.13 -2.70 19.84
N ASP A 201 -21.05 -3.11 19.15
CA ASP A 201 -19.67 -3.05 19.63
C ASP A 201 -18.72 -2.61 18.51
N LEU A 202 -18.47 -1.30 18.47
CA LEU A 202 -17.61 -0.63 17.50
C LEU A 202 -16.43 0.03 18.25
N PRO A 203 -15.37 -0.74 18.54
CA PRO A 203 -14.28 -0.29 19.41
C PRO A 203 -13.35 0.70 18.72
N ALA A 204 -12.73 1.59 19.50
CA ALA A 204 -11.69 2.51 19.02
C ALA A 204 -10.27 1.91 19.09
N ALA A 205 -10.15 0.58 19.10
CA ALA A 205 -8.90 -0.16 19.29
C ALA A 205 -8.87 -1.45 18.45
N PHE A 206 -7.66 -1.96 18.22
CA PHE A 206 -7.43 -3.29 17.68
C PHE A 206 -7.77 -4.36 18.75
N VAL A 207 -7.89 -5.61 18.33
CA VAL A 207 -8.26 -6.74 19.22
C VAL A 207 -7.26 -6.95 20.37
N ASP A 208 -6.02 -6.51 20.21
CA ASP A 208 -4.97 -6.56 21.22
C ASP A 208 -5.01 -5.35 22.19
N GLY A 209 -6.02 -4.48 22.06
CA GLY A 209 -6.22 -3.28 22.87
C GLY A 209 -5.38 -2.08 22.41
N THR A 210 -4.53 -2.22 21.40
CA THR A 210 -3.72 -1.11 20.89
C THR A 210 -4.54 -0.21 19.96
N THR A 211 -4.21 1.08 19.90
CA THR A 211 -4.87 2.04 18.99
C THR A 211 -4.00 2.44 17.80
N SER A 212 -2.79 1.89 17.71
CA SER A 212 -1.83 2.18 16.65
C SER A 212 -0.89 1.00 16.40
N GLY A 213 -0.36 0.94 15.17
CA GLY A 213 0.76 0.09 14.77
C GLY A 213 1.97 0.96 14.43
N GLY A 214 3.18 0.45 14.73
CA GLY A 214 4.45 1.16 14.62
C GLY A 214 4.96 1.73 15.94
N ASP A 215 6.25 2.05 15.99
CA ASP A 215 6.97 2.55 17.16
C ASP A 215 6.98 4.08 17.27
N GLY A 216 6.67 4.57 18.48
CA GLY A 216 6.97 5.90 19.01
C GLY A 216 6.63 7.13 18.15
N ASN A 217 7.46 7.42 17.16
CA ASN A 217 7.53 8.71 16.47
C ASN A 217 6.73 8.79 15.17
N THR A 218 6.42 7.65 14.53
CA THR A 218 5.68 7.59 13.27
C THR A 218 4.55 6.57 13.38
N LYS A 219 3.37 7.02 13.82
CA LYS A 219 2.14 6.19 13.84
C LYS A 219 1.73 5.88 12.40
N SER A 220 2.29 4.81 11.85
CA SER A 220 2.08 4.34 10.48
C SER A 220 0.66 3.81 10.29
N LEU A 221 0.09 3.23 11.34
CA LEU A 221 -1.28 2.75 11.42
C LEU A 221 -1.95 3.31 12.67
N GLN A 222 -3.15 3.87 12.55
CA GLN A 222 -3.88 4.46 13.68
C GLN A 222 -5.39 4.27 13.54
N ILE A 223 -6.06 4.01 14.67
CA ILE A 223 -7.51 4.11 14.80
C ILE A 223 -7.88 5.46 15.42
N VAL A 224 -8.88 6.12 14.85
CA VAL A 224 -9.44 7.38 15.33
C VAL A 224 -10.95 7.23 15.46
N GLU A 225 -11.45 7.35 16.68
CA GLU A 225 -12.89 7.46 16.92
C GLU A 225 -13.37 8.86 16.54
N LYS A 226 -14.38 8.93 15.68
CA LYS A 226 -15.00 10.18 15.23
C LYS A 226 -16.33 10.44 15.92
N VAL A 227 -17.10 9.38 16.16
CA VAL A 227 -18.35 9.42 16.93
C VAL A 227 -18.36 8.23 17.86
N SER A 228 -18.53 8.50 19.16
CA SER A 228 -18.38 7.48 20.19
C SER A 228 -19.26 6.26 19.93
N GLY A 229 -18.63 5.08 19.82
CA GLY A 229 -19.29 3.79 19.57
C GLY A 229 -20.07 3.69 18.26
N LYS A 230 -19.91 4.63 17.32
CA LYS A 230 -20.70 4.68 16.07
C LYS A 230 -19.89 4.88 14.82
N TYR A 231 -18.72 5.52 14.91
CA TYR A 231 -17.89 5.81 13.74
C TYR A 231 -16.42 5.84 14.10
N VAL A 232 -15.63 4.95 13.49
CA VAL A 232 -14.17 4.95 13.54
C VAL A 232 -13.55 5.05 12.15
N GLU A 233 -12.36 5.63 12.12
CA GLU A 233 -11.49 5.67 10.96
C GLU A 233 -10.18 4.95 11.28
N MET A 234 -9.72 4.11 10.36
CA MET A 234 -8.42 3.47 10.40
C MET A 234 -7.53 4.07 9.31
N HIS A 235 -6.43 4.70 9.70
CA HIS A 235 -5.48 5.32 8.78
C HIS A 235 -4.21 4.49 8.69
N ALA A 236 -4.06 3.72 7.61
CA ALA A 236 -2.85 2.96 7.29
C ALA A 236 -1.96 3.78 6.34
N ARG A 237 -1.23 4.74 6.91
CA ARG A 237 -0.39 5.70 6.16
C ARG A 237 0.68 5.00 5.33
N TYR A 238 1.23 3.88 5.82
CA TYR A 238 2.29 3.12 5.13
C TYR A 238 1.85 2.52 3.79
N ILE A 239 0.54 2.29 3.60
CA ILE A 239 -0.07 1.82 2.34
C ILE A 239 -1.05 2.84 1.75
N GLY A 240 -1.10 4.06 2.28
CA GLY A 240 -2.01 5.11 1.81
C GLY A 240 -3.49 4.76 1.93
N THR A 241 -3.87 3.79 2.75
CA THR A 241 -5.24 3.27 2.84
C THR A 241 -5.99 3.91 4.01
N THR A 242 -7.26 4.21 3.82
CA THR A 242 -8.16 4.61 4.92
C THR A 242 -9.42 3.75 4.90
N VAL A 243 -9.79 3.21 6.05
CA VAL A 243 -10.99 2.40 6.22
C VAL A 243 -11.93 3.11 7.19
N TYR A 244 -13.20 3.20 6.80
CA TYR A 244 -14.27 3.86 7.55
C TYR A 244 -15.29 2.82 7.97
N VAL A 245 -15.53 2.67 9.27
CA VAL A 245 -16.52 1.74 9.80
C VAL A 245 -17.56 2.53 10.59
N ARG A 246 -18.83 2.39 10.23
CA ARG A 246 -19.94 3.05 10.92
C ARG A 246 -21.05 2.07 11.24
N GLN A 247 -21.67 2.23 12.41
CA GLN A 247 -22.95 1.58 12.70
C GLN A 247 -24.11 2.51 12.33
N LEU A 248 -25.02 2.04 11.49
CA LEU A 248 -26.27 2.70 11.14
C LEU A 248 -27.44 1.78 11.52
N GLY A 249 -28.23 2.19 12.51
CA GLY A 249 -29.25 1.33 13.10
C GLY A 249 -28.61 0.08 13.73
N HIS A 250 -29.03 -1.10 13.26
CA HIS A 250 -28.58 -2.40 13.74
C HIS A 250 -27.53 -3.06 12.85
N TYR A 251 -26.92 -2.33 11.92
CA TYR A 251 -25.98 -2.89 10.97
C TYR A 251 -24.75 -2.00 10.77
N LEU A 252 -23.68 -2.62 10.32
CA LEU A 252 -22.42 -1.96 10.03
C LEU A 252 -22.37 -1.57 8.55
N THR A 253 -21.68 -0.46 8.29
CA THR A 253 -21.33 0.00 6.95
C THR A 253 -19.83 0.19 6.87
N LEU A 254 -19.28 -0.04 5.69
CA LEU A 254 -17.85 0.02 5.42
C LEU A 254 -17.59 0.87 4.19
N ALA A 255 -16.57 1.73 4.26
CA ALA A 255 -15.97 2.34 3.08
C ALA A 255 -14.45 2.24 3.15
N ILE A 256 -13.80 2.06 2.00
CA ILE A 256 -12.35 1.89 1.90
C ILE A 256 -11.84 2.79 0.79
N ARG A 257 -10.83 3.60 1.09
CA ARG A 257 -10.04 4.36 0.12
C ARG A 257 -8.65 3.74 0.02
N MET A 258 -8.24 3.29 -1.15
CA MET A 258 -6.96 2.60 -1.36
C MET A 258 -6.29 3.05 -2.67
N PRO A 259 -4.95 3.18 -2.73
CA PRO A 259 -4.26 3.51 -3.98
C PRO A 259 -4.46 2.42 -5.04
N GLN A 260 -4.68 2.83 -6.30
CA GLN A 260 -4.94 1.92 -7.42
C GLN A 260 -3.88 0.83 -7.58
N GLU A 261 -2.61 1.16 -7.42
CA GLU A 261 -1.50 0.21 -7.55
C GLU A 261 -1.52 -0.90 -6.48
N LEU A 262 -2.02 -0.60 -5.28
CA LEU A 262 -2.11 -1.59 -4.20
C LEU A 262 -3.39 -2.41 -4.28
N VAL A 263 -4.47 -1.85 -4.83
CA VAL A 263 -5.71 -2.60 -5.12
C VAL A 263 -5.42 -3.76 -6.07
N MET A 264 -4.55 -3.56 -7.05
CA MET A 264 -4.23 -4.54 -8.10
C MET A 264 -3.08 -5.50 -7.72
N ALA A 265 -2.53 -5.38 -6.51
CA ALA A 265 -1.41 -6.19 -6.03
C ALA A 265 -1.91 -7.40 -5.22
N TYR A 266 -2.49 -8.38 -5.91
CA TYR A 266 -2.98 -9.64 -5.37
C TYR A 266 -2.53 -10.82 -6.25
N GLU A 267 -2.50 -12.03 -5.69
CA GLU A 267 -2.13 -13.26 -6.41
C GLU A 267 -3.35 -13.87 -7.15
N GLU A 268 -3.12 -14.69 -8.18
CA GLU A 268 -4.20 -15.36 -8.93
C GLU A 268 -5.08 -16.27 -8.05
N SER A 269 -4.55 -16.76 -6.94
CA SER A 269 -5.27 -17.55 -5.93
C SER A 269 -6.32 -16.74 -5.13
N GLN A 270 -6.30 -15.42 -5.23
CA GLN A 270 -7.15 -14.48 -4.48
C GLN A 270 -8.26 -13.91 -5.38
N ASP A 271 -8.89 -14.76 -6.18
CA ASP A 271 -9.88 -14.37 -7.20
C ASP A 271 -11.21 -13.86 -6.61
N LEU A 272 -11.59 -14.37 -5.43
CA LEU A 272 -12.79 -13.95 -4.72
C LEU A 272 -12.52 -12.71 -3.85
N GLN A 273 -12.74 -11.53 -4.43
CA GLN A 273 -12.70 -10.24 -3.72
C GLN A 273 -13.85 -9.34 -4.19
N LEU A 274 -14.84 -9.12 -3.33
CA LEU A 274 -16.04 -8.36 -3.68
C LEU A 274 -15.70 -6.93 -4.16
N CYS A 275 -14.74 -6.25 -3.53
CA CYS A 275 -14.35 -4.90 -3.93
C CYS A 275 -13.69 -4.82 -5.32
N VAL A 276 -13.12 -5.91 -5.84
CA VAL A 276 -12.41 -5.92 -7.14
C VAL A 276 -13.30 -6.45 -8.26
N ASN A 277 -14.01 -7.55 -7.99
CA ASN A 277 -14.75 -8.32 -9.00
C ASN A 277 -16.27 -8.24 -8.83
N GLY A 278 -16.76 -7.69 -7.71
CA GLY A 278 -18.17 -7.71 -7.36
C GLY A 278 -18.61 -9.05 -6.80
N CYS A 279 -19.89 -9.17 -6.46
CA CYS A 279 -20.46 -10.46 -6.04
C CYS A 279 -20.60 -11.44 -7.22
N PRO A 280 -20.46 -12.75 -6.97
CA PRO A 280 -20.78 -13.78 -7.95
C PRO A 280 -22.19 -13.59 -8.51
N SER A 281 -22.43 -13.98 -9.77
CA SER A 281 -23.73 -13.78 -10.40
C SER A 281 -24.88 -14.46 -9.65
N SER A 282 -24.63 -15.60 -9.01
CA SER A 282 -25.62 -16.32 -8.17
C SER A 282 -25.99 -15.59 -6.87
N GLU A 283 -25.17 -14.63 -6.45
CA GLU A 283 -25.36 -13.82 -5.25
C GLU A 283 -25.90 -12.42 -5.58
N ARG A 284 -26.09 -12.08 -6.86
CA ARG A 284 -26.63 -10.77 -7.26
C ARG A 284 -28.14 -10.78 -7.19
N ILE A 285 -28.71 -9.77 -6.55
CA ILE A 285 -30.14 -9.54 -6.53
C ILE A 285 -30.47 -8.66 -7.75
N ASP A 286 -31.36 -9.13 -8.61
CA ASP A 286 -31.84 -8.37 -9.77
C ASP A 286 -32.84 -7.26 -9.39
N ASP A 287 -33.24 -6.43 -10.35
CA ASP A 287 -34.18 -5.32 -10.13
C ASP A 287 -35.57 -5.80 -9.63
N SER A 288 -35.90 -7.08 -9.81
CA SER A 288 -37.11 -7.71 -9.25
C SER A 288 -36.94 -8.24 -7.82
N GLY A 289 -35.76 -8.07 -7.21
CA GLY A 289 -35.48 -8.52 -5.85
C GLY A 289 -35.21 -10.03 -5.75
N HIS A 290 -34.85 -10.68 -6.86
CA HIS A 290 -34.65 -12.13 -6.93
C HIS A 290 -33.20 -12.49 -7.27
N LEU A 291 -32.75 -13.63 -6.76
CA LEU A 291 -31.48 -14.21 -7.20
C LEU A 291 -31.72 -14.92 -8.53
N PRO A 292 -30.84 -14.75 -9.54
CA PRO A 292 -30.93 -15.52 -10.77
C PRO A 292 -30.79 -17.00 -10.43
N LEU A 293 -31.81 -17.79 -10.74
CA LEU A 293 -31.75 -19.24 -10.60
C LEU A 293 -30.57 -19.77 -11.43
N PRO A 294 -29.78 -20.72 -10.92
CA PRO A 294 -28.74 -21.35 -11.73
C PRO A 294 -29.40 -21.98 -12.95
N VAL A 295 -29.03 -21.51 -14.14
CA VAL A 295 -29.52 -22.07 -15.40
C VAL A 295 -28.99 -23.49 -15.51
N MET A 296 -29.80 -24.46 -15.07
CA MET A 296 -29.58 -25.86 -15.34
C MET A 296 -29.75 -26.03 -16.85
N GLY A 297 -28.64 -26.33 -17.54
CA GLY A 297 -28.64 -26.39 -19.00
C GLY A 297 -29.68 -27.37 -19.51
N GLN A 298 -30.71 -26.86 -20.18
CA GLN A 298 -31.58 -27.63 -21.07
C GLN A 298 -32.21 -26.70 -22.12
N LEU A 299 -31.94 -27.09 -23.37
CA LEU A 299 -32.45 -26.69 -24.69
C LEU A 299 -33.44 -25.51 -24.82
N LEU A 300 -33.08 -24.61 -25.74
CA LEU A 300 -33.94 -23.71 -26.54
C LEU A 300 -35.36 -24.28 -26.79
N PRO A 301 -36.40 -23.42 -26.77
CA PRO A 301 -36.72 -22.67 -27.99
C PRO A 301 -37.22 -21.21 -27.83
N GLN A 302 -36.78 -20.41 -28.80
CA GLN A 302 -37.45 -19.30 -29.50
C GLN A 302 -38.00 -18.06 -28.76
N SER A 303 -37.40 -16.93 -29.15
CA SER A 303 -38.03 -15.70 -29.63
C SER A 303 -39.09 -15.01 -28.75
N GLY A 304 -38.65 -13.96 -28.03
CA GLY A 304 -39.51 -12.92 -27.49
C GLY A 304 -38.80 -11.56 -27.55
N ALA A 305 -39.50 -10.55 -28.07
CA ALA A 305 -38.98 -9.26 -28.51
C ALA A 305 -38.24 -8.43 -27.44
N ALA A 306 -37.17 -7.76 -27.86
CA ALA A 306 -36.47 -6.76 -27.06
C ALA A 306 -37.34 -5.50 -26.87
N HIS A 307 -37.49 -5.05 -25.63
CA HIS A 307 -37.96 -3.70 -25.30
C HIS A 307 -36.81 -2.87 -24.70
N PRO A 308 -36.79 -1.55 -24.99
CA PRO A 308 -35.59 -0.75 -24.80
C PRO A 308 -35.33 -0.48 -23.31
N ARG A 309 -34.09 -0.74 -22.91
CA ARG A 309 -33.55 -0.53 -21.57
C ARG A 309 -33.45 0.96 -21.25
N SER A 310 -33.93 1.36 -20.08
CA SER A 310 -33.56 2.64 -19.48
C SER A 310 -32.28 2.45 -18.67
N VAL A 311 -31.19 3.08 -19.10
CA VAL A 311 -29.91 3.09 -18.39
C VAL A 311 -29.99 4.15 -17.30
N TYR A 312 -29.82 3.76 -16.04
CA TYR A 312 -29.72 4.71 -14.94
C TYR A 312 -28.35 5.40 -15.03
N THR A 313 -28.34 6.69 -15.35
CA THR A 313 -27.12 7.51 -15.45
C THR A 313 -26.96 8.37 -14.20
N LEU A 314 -25.78 8.96 -14.02
CA LEU A 314 -25.46 9.87 -12.92
C LEU A 314 -26.49 11.01 -12.77
N GLU A 315 -27.15 11.40 -13.86
CA GLU A 315 -28.15 12.47 -13.89
C GLU A 315 -29.46 12.09 -13.16
N THR A 316 -29.89 10.82 -13.24
CA THR A 316 -31.14 10.37 -12.58
C THR A 316 -31.04 10.25 -11.06
N ALA A 317 -29.83 10.34 -10.49
CA ALA A 317 -29.61 10.27 -9.04
C ALA A 317 -29.74 11.63 -8.31
N THR A 318 -29.99 12.74 -9.02
CA THR A 318 -29.99 14.09 -8.41
C THR A 318 -31.33 14.83 -8.45
N THR A 319 -32.38 14.22 -8.98
CA THR A 319 -33.73 14.77 -8.90
C THR A 319 -34.42 14.32 -7.62
N LYS A 320 -34.80 15.32 -6.81
CA LYS A 320 -35.43 15.27 -5.47
C LYS A 320 -36.58 14.27 -5.31
#